data_AF-T0R1W5-F1
#
_entry.id   AF-T0R1W5-F1
#
_cell.length_a   1.000
_cell.length_b   1.000
_cell.length_c   1.000
_cell.angle_alpha   90.00
_cell.angle_beta   90.00
_cell.angle_gamma   90.00
#
_symmetry.space_group_name_H-M   'P 1'
#
loop_
_entity.id
_entity.type
_entity.pdbx_description
1 polymer ?
#
loop_
_entity_poly.entity_id
_entity_poly.type
_entity_poly.pdbx_seq_one_letter_code
_entity_poly.pdbx_strand_id
1 'polypeptide(L)'
;MIHAATILVAALATSAAAADVFGPESLDLVREFEEWKASEVGQQAIESGFVPTIEANGRQEGAESEDAIQLERFQETKKIVEQLNKEHPEAEFSVHNPLRLLS
;
A
#
# COMPACT_ATOMS: atom_id res chain seq x y z
N MET A 1 41.68 0.11 18.02
CA MET A 1 40.57 0.14 18.98
C MET A 1 39.31 -0.28 18.25
N ILE A 2 38.73 -1.40 18.69
CA ILE A 2 37.35 -1.90 18.59
C ILE A 2 36.64 -1.93 17.22
N HIS A 3 36.48 -3.17 16.77
CA HIS A 3 35.62 -3.83 15.78
C HIS A 3 34.31 -3.17 15.31
N ALA A 4 33.99 -3.53 14.07
CA ALA A 4 32.76 -3.35 13.32
C ALA A 4 31.46 -3.65 14.09
N ALA A 5 30.38 -2.98 13.68
CA ALA A 5 29.01 -3.44 13.92
C ALA A 5 28.09 -2.96 12.79
N THR A 6 28.00 -3.76 11.72
CA THR A 6 26.89 -3.72 10.77
C THR A 6 25.64 -4.15 11.52
N ILE A 7 24.72 -3.22 11.80
CA ILE A 7 23.42 -3.56 12.41
C ILE A 7 22.43 -3.80 11.26
N LEU A 8 22.34 -5.06 10.84
CA LEU A 8 21.23 -5.56 10.04
C LEU A 8 20.03 -5.73 10.99
N VAL A 9 19.11 -4.76 11.01
CA VAL A 9 17.82 -4.93 11.70
C VAL A 9 16.88 -5.67 10.75
N ALA A 10 16.88 -6.99 10.84
CA ALA A 10 15.77 -7.81 10.34
C ALA A 10 14.77 -7.95 11.49
N ALA A 11 13.67 -7.19 11.46
CA ALA A 11 12.61 -7.26 12.46
C ALA A 11 11.30 -7.73 11.82
N LEU A 12 11.06 -9.03 11.99
CA LEU A 12 9.78 -9.68 12.31
C LEU A 12 8.58 -9.45 11.37
N ALA A 13 8.44 -10.37 10.40
CA ALA A 13 7.14 -10.71 9.85
C ALA A 13 6.32 -11.44 10.92
N THR A 14 5.25 -10.83 11.42
CA THR A 14 4.26 -11.52 12.26
C THR A 14 2.86 -11.02 11.92
N SER A 15 2.22 -11.65 10.94
CA SER A 15 0.78 -11.51 10.68
C SER A 15 0.21 -12.80 10.06
N ALA A 16 0.43 -13.95 10.71
CA ALA A 16 -0.16 -15.23 10.28
C ALA A 16 -1.64 -15.42 10.71
N ALA A 17 -2.24 -14.45 11.42
CA ALA A 17 -3.59 -14.58 11.96
C ALA A 17 -4.71 -14.07 11.03
N ALA A 18 -4.39 -13.51 9.86
CA ALA A 18 -5.39 -13.07 8.87
C ALA A 18 -5.72 -14.15 7.82
N ALA A 19 -4.98 -15.27 7.79
CA ALA A 19 -4.95 -16.20 6.66
C ALA A 19 -6.17 -17.12 6.51
N ASP A 20 -7.04 -17.23 7.52
CA ASP A 20 -8.13 -18.22 7.54
C ASP A 20 -9.47 -17.65 7.01
N VAL A 21 -9.55 -16.33 6.78
CA VAL A 21 -10.78 -15.61 6.35
C VAL A 21 -10.69 -15.09 4.91
N PHE A 22 -9.48 -14.97 4.38
CA PHE A 22 -9.18 -14.32 3.11
C PHE A 22 -8.42 -15.29 2.20
N GLY A 23 -8.82 -15.43 0.93
CA GLY A 23 -8.08 -16.23 -0.05
C GLY A 23 -6.63 -15.76 -0.21
N PRO A 24 -5.74 -16.56 -0.82
CA PRO A 24 -4.31 -16.23 -0.93
C PRO A 24 -4.07 -14.87 -1.61
N GLU A 25 -4.83 -14.56 -2.67
CA GLU A 25 -4.78 -13.27 -3.38
C GLU A 25 -5.04 -12.06 -2.46
N SER A 26 -5.99 -12.19 -1.53
CA SER A 26 -6.30 -11.13 -0.57
C SER A 26 -5.20 -10.97 0.50
N LEU A 27 -4.49 -12.04 0.86
CA LEU A 27 -3.37 -11.95 1.79
C LEU A 27 -2.14 -11.32 1.16
N ASP A 28 -1.86 -11.65 -0.10
CA ASP A 28 -0.77 -11.03 -0.86
C ASP A 28 -1.04 -9.54 -1.06
N LEU A 29 -2.28 -9.14 -1.37
CA LEU A 29 -2.66 -7.74 -1.47
C LEU A 29 -2.45 -6.98 -0.16
N VAL A 30 -2.87 -7.55 0.98
CA VAL A 30 -2.65 -6.95 2.31
C VAL A 30 -1.14 -6.82 2.58
N ARG A 31 -0.35 -7.86 2.31
CA ARG A 31 1.11 -7.81 2.48
C ARG A 31 1.74 -6.69 1.65
N GLU A 32 1.42 -6.62 0.36
CA GLU A 32 1.94 -5.58 -0.53
C GLU A 32 1.53 -4.17 -0.06
N PHE A 33 0.32 -4.02 0.50
CA PHE A 33 -0.15 -2.75 1.04
C PHE A 33 0.66 -2.34 2.27
N GLU A 34 0.92 -3.26 3.20
CA GLU A 34 1.78 -3.00 4.36
C GLU A 34 3.22 -2.69 3.95
N GLU A 35 3.77 -3.42 2.97
CA GLU A 35 5.10 -3.16 2.42
C GLU A 35 5.19 -1.76 1.78
N TRP A 36 4.16 -1.34 1.03
CA TRP A 36 4.12 0.00 0.48
C TRP A 36 4.03 1.06 1.59
N LYS A 37 3.17 0.89 2.61
CA LYS A 37 3.10 1.80 3.76
C LYS A 37 4.44 1.95 4.48
N ALA A 38 5.21 0.86 4.59
CA ALA A 38 6.53 0.87 5.21
C ALA A 38 7.66 1.43 4.32
N SER A 39 7.43 1.57 3.01
CA SER A 39 8.42 2.09 2.06
C SER A 39 8.58 3.62 2.15
N GLU A 40 9.68 4.15 1.59
CA GLU A 40 9.94 5.60 1.54
C GLU A 40 8.78 6.38 0.89
N VAL A 41 8.24 5.88 -0.22
CA VAL A 41 7.12 6.54 -0.92
C VAL A 41 5.81 6.45 -0.14
N GLY A 42 5.60 5.38 0.64
CA GLY A 42 4.44 5.26 1.52
C GLY A 42 4.52 6.22 2.71
N GLN A 43 5.71 6.35 3.31
CA GLN A 43 5.94 7.35 4.36
C GLN A 43 5.76 8.77 3.82
N GLN A 44 6.26 9.06 2.62
CA GLN A 44 6.01 10.34 1.96
C GLN A 44 4.51 10.61 1.76
N ALA A 45 3.72 9.59 1.38
CA ALA A 45 2.27 9.72 1.23
C ALA A 45 1.60 10.10 2.56
N ILE A 46 2.00 9.46 3.66
CA ILE A 46 1.50 9.75 5.02
C ILE A 46 1.85 11.18 5.42
N GLU A 47 3.12 11.56 5.31
CA GLU A 47 3.61 12.90 5.68
C GLU A 47 2.97 14.01 4.85
N SER A 48 2.67 13.74 3.59
CA SER A 48 2.07 14.70 2.65
C SER A 48 0.55 14.73 2.70
N GLY A 49 -0.09 13.86 3.49
CA GLY A 49 -1.56 13.77 3.57
C GLY A 49 -2.24 13.17 2.34
N PHE A 50 -1.53 12.33 1.58
CA PHE A 50 -2.07 11.60 0.42
C PHE A 50 -2.71 10.26 0.78
N VAL A 51 -2.81 9.94 2.08
CA VAL A 51 -3.55 8.78 2.58
C VAL A 51 -4.97 9.23 2.92
N PRO A 52 -6.01 8.72 2.22
CA PRO A 52 -7.39 9.08 2.52
C PRO A 52 -7.79 8.70 3.94
N THR A 53 -8.37 9.66 4.65
CA THR A 53 -9.04 9.47 5.95
C THR A 53 -10.55 9.62 5.77
N ILE A 54 -11.36 8.94 6.60
CA ILE A 54 -12.83 8.96 6.48
C ILE A 54 -13.42 10.39 6.60
N GLU A 55 -12.70 11.33 7.21
CA GLU A 55 -13.20 12.70 7.43
C GLU A 55 -13.01 13.70 6.26
N ALA A 56 -12.42 13.32 5.13
CA ALA A 56 -11.99 14.32 4.13
C ALA A 56 -13.13 15.18 3.53
N ASN A 57 -14.37 14.67 3.44
CA ASN A 57 -15.43 15.30 2.64
C ASN A 57 -16.81 15.45 3.33
N GLY A 58 -16.94 15.13 4.63
CA GLY A 58 -18.23 15.22 5.35
C GLY A 58 -19.33 14.27 4.85
N ARG A 59 -19.01 13.34 3.95
CA ARG A 59 -19.84 12.18 3.60
C ARG A 59 -19.04 10.94 3.94
N GLN A 60 -19.51 10.25 4.97
CA GLN A 60 -19.04 8.93 5.32
C GLN A 60 -19.26 8.00 4.11
N GLU A 61 -18.18 7.50 3.50
CA GLU A 61 -18.24 6.42 2.51
C GLU A 61 -18.60 5.13 3.25
N GLY A 62 -19.90 4.93 3.52
CA GLY A 62 -20.42 3.67 4.05
C GLY A 62 -19.96 3.27 5.46
N ALA A 63 -20.23 2.02 5.83
CA ALA A 63 -19.84 1.43 7.12
C ALA A 63 -18.43 0.80 7.08
N GLU A 64 -17.64 1.14 6.06
CA GLU A 64 -16.33 0.53 5.82
C GLU A 64 -15.24 1.24 6.63
N SER A 65 -14.23 0.48 7.05
CA SER A 65 -13.08 1.04 7.76
C SER A 65 -12.15 1.78 6.80
N GLU A 66 -11.36 2.72 7.32
CA GLU A 66 -10.30 3.41 6.56
C GLU A 66 -9.38 2.41 5.87
N ASP A 67 -8.94 1.38 6.59
CA ASP A 67 -8.07 0.34 6.04
C ASP A 67 -8.73 -0.42 4.88
N ALA A 68 -10.04 -0.66 4.93
CA ALA A 68 -10.76 -1.34 3.85
C ALA A 68 -10.81 -0.47 2.59
N ILE A 69 -11.15 0.81 2.74
CA ILE A 69 -11.18 1.79 1.64
C ILE A 69 -9.78 1.96 1.03
N GLN A 70 -8.75 2.08 1.87
CA GLN A 70 -7.38 2.22 1.40
C GLN A 70 -6.89 0.97 0.66
N LEU A 71 -7.20 -0.23 1.16
CA LEU A 71 -6.85 -1.49 0.51
C LEU A 71 -7.57 -1.64 -0.84
N GLU A 72 -8.83 -1.21 -0.95
CA GLU A 72 -9.58 -1.18 -2.20
C GLU A 72 -8.90 -0.26 -3.23
N ARG A 73 -8.61 1.00 -2.86
CA ARG A 73 -7.92 1.96 -3.74
C ARG A 73 -6.52 1.49 -4.15
N PHE A 74 -5.82 0.81 -3.23
CA PHE A 74 -4.53 0.17 -3.52
C PHE A 74 -4.66 -0.91 -4.61
N GLN A 75 -5.71 -1.74 -4.55
CA GLN A 75 -5.99 -2.75 -5.57
C GLN A 75 -6.41 -2.12 -6.90
N GLU A 76 -7.26 -1.09 -6.85
CA GLU A 76 -7.73 -0.36 -8.03
C GLU A 76 -6.55 0.26 -8.80
N THR A 77 -5.64 0.94 -8.11
CA THR A 77 -4.46 1.53 -8.74
C THR A 77 -3.58 0.49 -9.41
N LYS A 78 -3.44 -0.73 -8.86
CA LYS A 78 -2.74 -1.83 -9.54
C LYS A 78 -3.38 -2.17 -10.89
N LYS A 79 -4.72 -2.28 -10.92
CA LYS A 79 -5.48 -2.56 -12.15
C LYS A 79 -5.33 -1.43 -13.18
N ILE A 80 -5.38 -0.18 -12.73
CA ILE A 80 -5.20 1.00 -13.59
C ILE A 80 -3.80 1.00 -14.20
N VAL A 81 -2.75 0.80 -13.40
CA VAL A 81 -1.36 0.77 -13.89
C VAL A 81 -1.12 -0.38 -14.86
N GLU A 82 -1.67 -1.57 -14.60
CA GLU A 82 -1.61 -2.70 -15.54
C GLU A 82 -2.27 -2.35 -16.88
N GLN A 83 -3.45 -1.73 -16.84
CA GLN A 83 -4.16 -1.30 -18.04
C GLN A 83 -3.39 -0.21 -18.81
N LEU A 84 -2.84 0.80 -18.11
CA LEU A 84 -2.06 1.87 -18.73
C LEU A 84 -0.80 1.35 -19.42
N ASN A 85 -0.07 0.43 -18.78
CA ASN A 85 1.12 -0.20 -19.38
C ASN A 85 0.77 -1.04 -20.63
N LYS A 86 -0.45 -1.58 -20.70
CA LYS A 86 -0.95 -2.29 -21.89
C LYS A 86 -1.34 -1.36 -23.02
N GLU A 87 -1.96 -0.23 -22.69
CA GLU A 87 -2.45 0.77 -23.65
C GLU A 87 -1.33 1.65 -24.22
N HIS A 88 -0.28 1.88 -23.43
CA HIS A 88 0.81 2.80 -23.73
C HIS A 88 2.16 2.10 -23.63
N PRO A 89 2.51 1.22 -24.59
CA PRO A 89 3.79 0.48 -24.56
C PRO A 89 5.04 1.37 -24.67
N GLU A 90 4.87 2.64 -25.05
CA GLU A 90 5.92 3.66 -25.09
C GLU A 90 6.23 4.28 -23.73
N ALA A 91 5.41 4.04 -22.71
CA ALA A 91 5.53 4.59 -21.37
C ALA A 91 5.58 3.48 -20.31
N GLU A 92 6.13 3.81 -19.14
CA GLU A 92 6.16 2.92 -17.98
C GLU A 92 5.43 3.59 -16.82
N PHE A 93 4.31 3.00 -16.43
CA PHE A 93 3.54 3.37 -15.26
C PHE A 93 3.89 2.44 -14.10
N SER A 94 4.04 3.01 -12.91
CA SER A 94 4.45 2.28 -11.72
C SER A 94 3.54 2.55 -10.53
N VAL A 95 3.28 1.49 -9.78
CA VAL A 95 2.57 1.54 -8.50
C VAL A 95 3.46 2.01 -7.34
N HIS A 96 4.77 2.17 -7.55
CA HIS A 96 5.70 2.64 -6.53
C HIS A 96 5.76 4.18 -6.51
N ASN A 97 4.70 4.81 -5.99
CA ASN A 97 4.58 6.26 -5.91
C ASN A 97 3.73 6.69 -4.69
N PRO A 98 3.83 7.95 -4.23
CA PRO A 98 3.11 8.43 -3.04
C PRO A 98 1.63 8.75 -3.28
N LEU A 99 1.16 8.76 -4.52
CA LEU A 99 -0.23 9.07 -4.90
C LEU A 99 -1.10 7.82 -5.06
N ARG A 100 -0.57 6.66 -4.65
CA ARG A 100 -1.16 5.33 -4.92
C ARG A 100 -2.57 5.13 -4.36
N LEU A 101 -3.00 5.92 -3.38
CA LEU A 101 -4.32 5.79 -2.76
C LEU A 101 -5.32 6.85 -3.23
N LEU A 102 -4.99 7.63 -4.26
CA LEU A 102 -5.81 8.73 -4.76
C LEU A 102 -6.59 8.38 -6.04
N SER A 103 -6.79 7.09 -6.32
CA SER A 103 -7.69 6.62 -7.40
C SER A 103 -9.15 6.91 -7.07
#